data_AF-A0AAV5FL31-F1
#
_entry.id   AF-A0AAV5FL31-F1
#
_cell.length_a   1.000
_cell.length_b   1.000
_cell.length_c   1.000
_cell.angle_alpha   90.00
_cell.angle_beta   90.00
_cell.angle_gamma   90.00
#
_symmetry.space_group_name_H-M   'P 1'
#
loop_
_entity.id
_entity.type
_entity.pdbx_description
1 polymer ?
#
loop_
_entity_poly.entity_id
_entity_poly.type
_entity_poly.pdbx_seq_one_letter_code
_entity_poly.pdbx_strand_id
1 'polypeptide(L)'
;MTSTDNEIDGIKAYIPRLRIARWPKGFKPVPIEKDDGQTKPREWLQLYSTTIRSAGGDSYVMANYLPVCLDLAVRIWLTSLPEESITSWGDLNRKLIETFQATCNRLGNHFDLTRIKKKTDEPLRDYIK
;
A
#
# COMPACT_ATOMS: atom_id res chain seq x y z
N MET A 1 35.59 -1.33 20.33
CA MET A 1 35.23 -2.10 19.12
C MET A 1 34.58 -3.40 19.55
N THR A 2 33.26 -3.50 19.44
CA THR A 2 32.53 -4.77 19.30
C THR A 2 31.35 -4.47 18.38
N SER A 3 31.32 -5.18 17.25
CA SER A 3 30.42 -5.02 16.12
C SER A 3 28.96 -4.83 16.50
N THR A 4 28.39 -3.67 16.17
CA THR A 4 26.96 -3.51 15.89
C THR A 4 26.71 -3.92 14.45
N ASP A 5 26.90 -5.21 14.15
CA ASP A 5 26.67 -5.74 12.80
C ASP A 5 25.64 -6.85 12.84
N ASN A 6 24.56 -6.57 13.59
CA ASN A 6 23.34 -7.37 13.61
C ASN A 6 22.10 -6.45 13.61
N GLU A 7 22.24 -5.22 13.13
CA GLU A 7 21.10 -4.37 12.78
C GLU A 7 20.44 -5.07 11.58
N ILE A 8 19.44 -5.91 11.86
CA ILE A 8 18.68 -6.61 10.82
C ILE A 8 18.12 -5.53 9.90
N ASP A 9 18.73 -5.43 8.72
CA ASP A 9 18.52 -4.43 7.67
C ASP A 9 17.11 -4.56 7.08
N GLY A 10 16.12 -4.16 7.88
CA GLY A 10 14.70 -4.38 7.67
C GLY A 10 13.88 -3.22 8.20
N ILE A 11 12.63 -3.15 7.78
CA ILE A 11 11.73 -2.04 8.14
C ILE A 11 11.59 -1.96 9.66
N LYS A 12 12.05 -0.85 10.25
CA LYS A 12 12.05 -0.64 11.72
C LYS A 12 10.65 -0.73 12.33
N ALA A 13 9.63 -0.35 11.56
CA ALA A 13 8.22 -0.50 11.95
C ALA A 13 7.78 -1.96 12.14
N TYR A 14 8.48 -2.94 11.56
CA TYR A 14 8.17 -4.36 11.76
C TYR A 14 8.77 -4.84 13.07
N ILE A 15 8.02 -5.62 13.84
CA ILE A 15 8.61 -6.37 14.95
C ILE A 15 9.68 -7.34 14.44
N PRO A 16 10.69 -7.71 15.25
CA PRO A 16 11.80 -8.56 14.82
C PRO A 16 11.36 -9.86 14.13
N ARG A 17 10.36 -10.57 14.68
CA ARG A 17 9.85 -11.82 14.07
C ARG A 17 9.28 -11.63 12.67
N LEU A 18 8.69 -10.47 12.38
CA LEU A 18 8.07 -10.21 11.08
C LEU A 18 9.13 -9.98 10.01
N ARG A 19 10.35 -9.54 10.37
CA ARG A 19 11.48 -9.34 9.45
C ARG A 19 12.11 -10.66 8.95
N ILE A 20 11.79 -11.78 9.59
CA ILE A 20 12.41 -13.09 9.31
C ILE A 20 11.61 -13.84 8.23
N ALA A 21 11.63 -13.35 6.99
CA ALA A 21 11.00 -14.04 5.86
C ALA A 21 11.83 -15.26 5.39
N ARG A 22 11.17 -16.40 5.24
CA ARG A 22 11.74 -17.59 4.59
C ARG A 22 11.38 -17.58 3.10
N TRP A 23 12.30 -17.13 2.27
CA TRP A 23 12.08 -17.02 0.83
C TRP A 23 11.89 -18.41 0.17
N PRO A 24 10.80 -18.63 -0.58
CA PRO A 24 10.58 -19.89 -1.31
C PRO A 24 11.68 -20.16 -2.33
N LYS A 25 12.00 -21.43 -2.56
CA LYS A 25 12.98 -21.81 -3.59
C LYS A 25 12.46 -21.39 -4.97
N GLY A 26 13.24 -20.59 -5.69
CA GLY A 26 12.85 -20.08 -7.02
C GLY A 26 11.81 -18.97 -6.97
N PHE A 27 11.65 -18.28 -5.83
CA PHE A 27 10.71 -17.18 -5.66
C PHE A 27 10.89 -16.10 -6.74
N LYS A 28 9.93 -16.07 -7.67
CA LYS A 28 9.83 -15.11 -8.78
C LYS A 28 8.35 -14.80 -9.00
N PRO A 29 7.77 -13.88 -8.21
CA PRO A 29 6.39 -13.47 -8.43
C PRO A 29 6.24 -12.83 -9.82
N VAL A 30 5.07 -12.99 -10.41
CA VAL A 30 4.71 -12.31 -11.66
C VAL A 30 4.82 -10.80 -11.43
N PRO A 31 5.29 -10.00 -12.40
CA PRO A 31 5.33 -8.55 -12.25
C PRO A 31 3.95 -7.99 -11.90
N ILE A 32 3.89 -7.18 -10.85
CA ILE A 32 2.70 -6.43 -10.45
C ILE A 32 3.03 -4.96 -10.66
N GLU A 33 2.08 -4.20 -11.20
CA GLU A 33 2.21 -2.74 -11.28
C GLU A 33 2.44 -2.16 -9.89
N LYS A 34 3.32 -1.15 -9.79
CA LYS A 34 3.60 -0.52 -8.50
C LYS A 34 2.35 0.19 -7.98
N ASP A 35 2.11 0.07 -6.68
CA ASP A 35 1.05 0.85 -6.04
C ASP A 35 1.45 2.33 -6.00
N ASP A 36 0.72 3.16 -6.74
CA ASP A 36 0.85 4.62 -6.76
C ASP A 36 0.14 5.29 -5.57
N GLY A 37 -0.58 4.52 -4.75
CA GLY A 37 -1.36 5.01 -3.62
C GLY A 37 -2.63 5.77 -4.01
N GLN A 38 -2.97 5.82 -5.31
CA GLN A 38 -4.21 6.41 -5.84
C GLN A 38 -5.20 5.33 -6.31
N THR A 39 -4.69 4.16 -6.68
CA THR A 39 -5.48 2.97 -6.99
C THR A 39 -6.17 2.45 -5.73
N LYS A 40 -7.36 1.83 -5.85
CA LYS A 40 -8.09 1.27 -4.70
C LYS A 40 -7.20 0.30 -3.91
N PRO A 41 -6.67 0.68 -2.73
CA PRO A 41 -5.55 -0.02 -2.11
C PRO A 41 -5.91 -1.45 -1.70
N ARG A 42 -7.19 -1.68 -1.39
CA ARG A 42 -7.73 -3.02 -1.10
C ARG A 42 -7.66 -3.96 -2.30
N GLU A 43 -8.01 -3.51 -3.50
CA GLU A 43 -8.00 -4.35 -4.72
C GLU A 43 -6.56 -4.67 -5.12
N TRP A 44 -5.67 -3.68 -5.07
CA TRP A 44 -4.24 -3.90 -5.35
C TRP A 44 -3.59 -4.87 -4.36
N LEU A 45 -3.85 -4.74 -3.05
CA LEU A 45 -3.32 -5.64 -2.02
C LEU A 45 -3.85 -7.08 -2.15
N GLN A 46 -5.07 -7.27 -2.66
CA GLN A 46 -5.61 -8.59 -2.98
C GLN A 46 -4.86 -9.24 -4.13
N LEU A 47 -4.60 -8.49 -5.21
CA LEU A 47 -3.81 -8.98 -6.35
C LEU A 47 -2.38 -9.30 -5.93
N TYR A 48 -1.76 -8.41 -5.15
CA TYR A 48 -0.44 -8.62 -4.55
C TYR A 48 -0.38 -9.91 -3.74
N SER A 49 -1.28 -10.05 -2.75
CA SER A 49 -1.31 -11.24 -1.89
C SER A 49 -1.46 -12.53 -2.69
N THR A 50 -2.30 -12.52 -3.72
CA THR A 50 -2.53 -13.68 -4.59
C THR A 50 -1.28 -14.05 -5.38
N THR A 51 -0.59 -13.06 -5.93
CA THR A 51 0.64 -13.26 -6.71
C THR A 51 1.80 -13.78 -5.85
N ILE A 52 1.93 -13.30 -4.62
CA ILE A 52 2.97 -13.80 -3.71
C ILE A 52 2.65 -15.23 -3.26
N ARG A 53 1.38 -15.54 -2.98
CA ARG A 53 0.96 -16.92 -2.66
C ARG A 53 1.21 -17.89 -3.81
N SER A 54 0.92 -17.50 -5.05
CA SER A 54 1.16 -18.36 -6.21
C SER A 54 2.64 -18.65 -6.43
N ALA A 55 3.53 -17.74 -6.02
CA ALA A 55 4.98 -17.95 -5.97
C ALA A 55 5.45 -18.74 -4.72
N GLY A 56 4.54 -19.26 -3.91
CA GLY A 56 4.83 -20.05 -2.70
C GLY A 56 5.11 -19.22 -1.45
N GLY A 57 4.89 -17.91 -1.48
CA GLY A 57 5.15 -17.02 -0.35
C GLY A 57 4.07 -17.07 0.73
N ASP A 58 4.50 -16.99 1.99
CA ASP A 58 3.64 -16.86 3.17
C ASP A 58 3.42 -15.39 3.56
N SER A 59 2.78 -15.15 4.71
CA SER A 59 2.53 -13.79 5.22
C SER A 59 3.80 -13.01 5.57
N TYR A 60 4.90 -13.69 5.94
CA TYR A 60 6.18 -13.04 6.21
C TYR A 60 6.82 -12.60 4.89
N VAL A 61 6.79 -13.46 3.88
CA VAL A 61 7.24 -13.12 2.52
C VAL A 61 6.42 -11.95 1.96
N MET A 62 5.10 -11.95 2.16
CA MET A 62 4.25 -10.82 1.77
C MET A 62 4.66 -9.51 2.44
N ALA A 63 4.90 -9.52 3.76
CA ALA A 63 5.30 -8.30 4.46
C ALA A 63 6.66 -7.79 3.97
N ASN A 64 7.64 -8.67 3.79
CA ASN A 64 9.00 -8.27 3.46
C ASN A 64 9.21 -7.96 1.97
N TYR A 65 8.37 -8.50 1.08
CA TYR A 65 8.45 -8.20 -0.35
C TYR A 65 7.65 -6.95 -0.75
N LEU A 66 6.67 -6.55 0.07
CA LEU A 66 5.78 -5.42 -0.23
C LEU A 66 6.54 -4.13 -0.60
N PRO A 67 7.61 -3.71 0.13
CA PRO A 67 8.31 -2.46 -0.13
C PRO A 67 8.90 -2.36 -1.54
N VAL A 68 9.19 -3.49 -2.19
CA VAL A 68 9.69 -3.55 -3.57
C VAL A 68 8.60 -3.13 -4.56
N CYS A 69 7.35 -3.45 -4.26
CA CYS A 69 6.18 -3.20 -5.10
C CYS A 69 5.49 -1.86 -4.83
N LEU A 70 5.93 -1.10 -3.83
CA LEU A 70 5.35 0.20 -3.49
C LEU A 70 5.98 1.34 -4.30
N ASP A 71 5.28 2.46 -4.45
CA ASP A 71 5.90 3.72 -4.87
C ASP A 71 6.65 4.41 -3.70
N LEU A 72 7.50 5.39 -4.03
CA LEU A 72 8.36 6.11 -3.10
C LEU A 72 7.58 6.74 -1.94
N ALA A 73 6.42 7.37 -2.20
CA ALA A 73 5.61 8.00 -1.16
C ALA A 73 5.14 6.98 -0.11
N VAL A 74 4.67 5.80 -0.55
CA VAL A 74 4.20 4.74 0.35
C VAL A 74 5.37 4.11 1.12
N ARG A 75 6.55 3.96 0.48
CA ARG A 75 7.77 3.52 1.16
C ARG A 75 8.20 4.48 2.27
N ILE A 76 8.21 5.78 2.01
CA ILE A 76 8.57 6.81 3.00
C ILE A 76 7.62 6.74 4.20
N TRP A 77 6.31 6.67 3.93
CA TRP A 77 5.31 6.47 4.98
C TRP A 77 5.60 5.22 5.83
N LEU A 78 5.84 4.08 5.18
CA LEU A 78 6.12 2.82 5.87
C LEU A 78 7.35 2.90 6.79
N THR A 79 8.40 3.61 6.36
CA THR A 79 9.61 3.84 7.17
C THR A 79 9.43 4.91 8.26
N SER A 80 8.42 5.76 8.15
CA SER A 80 8.11 6.81 9.15
C SER A 80 7.27 6.32 10.32
N LEU A 81 6.73 5.10 10.23
CA LEU A 81 5.92 4.52 11.30
C LEU A 81 6.78 4.26 12.55
N PRO A 82 6.18 4.33 13.76
CA PRO A 82 6.89 3.99 14.99
C PRO A 82 7.50 2.60 14.92
N GLU A 83 8.65 2.43 15.57
CA GLU A 83 9.34 1.16 15.63
C GLU A 83 8.41 0.07 16.19
N GLU A 84 8.51 -1.13 15.61
CA GLU A 84 7.77 -2.32 16.07
C GLU A 84 6.23 -2.18 16.08
N SER A 85 5.68 -1.14 15.44
CA SER A 85 4.24 -0.87 15.39
C SER A 85 3.43 -1.81 14.48
N ILE A 86 4.11 -2.62 13.67
CA ILE A 86 3.51 -3.60 12.76
C ILE A 86 3.86 -5.00 13.23
N THR A 87 2.86 -5.73 13.71
CA THR A 87 3.07 -7.06 14.31
C THR A 87 2.78 -8.21 13.36
N SER A 88 2.10 -7.95 12.25
CA SER A 88 1.67 -8.96 11.29
C SER A 88 1.41 -8.38 9.89
N TRP A 89 1.34 -9.25 8.87
CA TRP A 89 0.83 -8.89 7.54
C TRP A 89 -0.56 -8.23 7.61
N GLY A 90 -1.44 -8.73 8.47
CA GLY A 90 -2.79 -8.18 8.65
C GLY A 90 -2.78 -6.75 9.18
N ASP A 91 -1.88 -6.43 10.10
CA ASP A 91 -1.74 -5.07 10.64
C ASP A 91 -1.17 -4.10 9.60
N LEU A 92 -0.16 -4.54 8.84
CA LEU A 92 0.41 -3.77 7.73
C LEU A 92 -0.67 -3.43 6.69
N ASN A 93 -1.41 -4.45 6.25
CA ASN A 93 -2.48 -4.30 5.26
C ASN A 93 -3.54 -3.31 5.75
N ARG A 94 -3.97 -3.43 7.00
CA ARG A 94 -4.96 -2.53 7.60
C ARG A 94 -4.47 -1.08 7.63
N LYS A 95 -3.27 -0.83 8.15
CA LYS A 95 -2.68 0.52 8.23
C LYS A 95 -2.50 1.16 6.86
N LEU A 96 -2.09 0.37 5.86
CA LEU A 96 -1.92 0.85 4.49
C LEU A 96 -3.28 1.24 3.89
N ILE A 97 -4.28 0.38 4.00
CA ILE A 97 -5.64 0.68 3.54
C ILE A 97 -6.18 1.93 4.25
N GLU A 98 -6.10 2.02 5.58
CA GLU A 98 -6.59 3.18 6.33
C GLU A 98 -5.92 4.49 5.89
N THR A 99 -4.61 4.46 5.64
CA THR A 99 -3.84 5.65 5.24
C THR A 99 -4.20 6.11 3.82
N PHE A 100 -4.18 5.18 2.85
CA PHE A 100 -4.30 5.54 1.43
C PHE A 100 -5.74 5.55 0.94
N GLN A 101 -6.64 4.76 1.52
CA GLN A 101 -8.07 4.84 1.21
C GLN A 101 -8.70 6.11 1.78
N ALA A 102 -8.30 6.56 2.98
CA ALA A 102 -8.77 7.85 3.52
C ALA A 102 -8.29 9.03 2.67
N THR A 103 -7.06 8.96 2.16
CA THR A 103 -6.48 9.98 1.27
C THR A 103 -7.20 10.02 -0.09
N CYS A 104 -7.47 8.85 -0.69
CA CYS A 104 -8.26 8.74 -1.92
C CYS A 104 -9.69 9.26 -1.73
N ASN A 105 -10.36 8.91 -0.63
CA ASN A 105 -11.72 9.38 -0.35
C ASN A 105 -11.77 10.90 -0.11
N ARG A 106 -10.77 11.47 0.56
CA ARG A 106 -10.69 12.91 0.80
C ARG A 106 -10.47 13.70 -0.49
N LEU A 107 -9.63 13.20 -1.39
CA LEU A 107 -9.41 13.80 -2.71
C LEU A 107 -10.60 13.59 -3.64
N GLY A 108 -11.19 12.39 -3.67
CA GLY A 108 -12.39 12.07 -4.43
C GLY A 108 -13.57 12.97 -4.07
N ASN A 109 -13.78 13.25 -2.77
CA ASN A 109 -14.78 14.21 -2.31
C ASN A 109 -14.45 15.66 -2.74
N HIS A 110 -13.18 16.05 -2.74
CA HIS A 110 -12.77 17.39 -3.20
C HIS A 110 -12.96 17.55 -4.73
N PHE A 111 -12.69 16.51 -5.52
CA PHE A 111 -12.93 16.49 -6.96
C PHE A 111 -14.43 16.40 -7.31
N ASP A 112 -15.24 15.67 -6.55
CA ASP A 112 -16.70 15.67 -6.77
C ASP A 112 -17.33 17.04 -6.45
N LEU A 113 -16.85 17.76 -5.44
CA LEU A 113 -17.32 19.13 -5.16
C LEU A 113 -16.96 20.13 -6.29
N THR A 114 -15.81 19.96 -6.94
CA THR A 114 -15.43 20.79 -8.09
C THR A 114 -16.14 20.39 -9.39
N ARG A 115 -16.55 19.11 -9.52
CA ARG A 115 -17.35 18.64 -10.65
C ARG A 115 -18.83 19.02 -10.52
N ILE A 116 -19.37 19.13 -9.30
CA ILE A 116 -20.73 19.63 -9.05
C ILE A 116 -20.82 21.13 -9.33
N LYS A 117 -19.83 21.95 -8.94
CA LYS A 117 -19.81 23.38 -9.27
C LYS A 117 -19.61 23.69 -10.76
N LYS A 118 -19.04 22.78 -11.54
CA LYS A 118 -18.88 22.94 -13.00
C LYS A 118 -20.09 22.48 -13.82
N LYS A 119 -21.04 21.76 -13.22
CA LYS A 119 -22.28 21.30 -13.91
C LYS A 119 -23.48 22.23 -13.72
N THR A 120 -23.29 23.42 -13.14
CA THR A 120 -24.36 24.42 -12.97
C THR A 120 -24.27 25.57 -13.97
N ASP A 121 -23.61 25.36 -15.11
CA ASP A 121 -23.54 26.32 -16.22
C ASP A 121 -24.08 25.71 -17.53
N GLU A 122 -25.14 24.91 -17.43
CA GLU A 122 -26.00 24.67 -18.59
C GLU A 122 -27.02 25.83 -18.67
N PRO A 123 -27.02 26.62 -19.76
CA PRO A 123 -28.05 27.62 -19.94
C PRO A 123 -29.40 26.92 -20.16
N LEU A 124 -30.35 27.21 -19.27
CA LEU A 124 -31.79 26.95 -19.46
C LEU A 124 -32.32 27.76 -20.64
N ARG A 125 -31.97 27.35 -21.86
CA ARG A 125 -32.60 27.80 -23.10
C ARG A 125 -32.85 26.55 -23.91
N ASP A 126 -34.07 26.01 -23.78
CA ASP A 126 -34.81 25.31 -24.85
C ASP A 126 -36.09 24.58 -24.37
N TYR A 127 -36.78 25.08 -23.33
CA TYR A 127 -38.14 24.62 -23.00
C TYR A 127 -39.22 25.65 -23.30
N ILE A 128 -39.13 26.31 -24.46
CA ILE A 128 -40.29 26.96 -25.08
C ILE A 128 -40.26 26.68 -26.58
N LYS A 129 -41.08 25.73 -27.02
CA LYS A 129 -41.98 25.87 -28.17
C LYS A 129 -43.20 24.99 -27.94
#